data_AF-A0A521WCC8-F1
#
_entry.id   AF-A0A521WCC8-F1
#
_cell.length_a   1.000
_cell.length_b   1.000
_cell.length_c   1.000
_cell.angle_alpha   90.00
_cell.angle_beta   90.00
_cell.angle_gamma   90.00
#
_symmetry.space_group_name_H-M   'P 1'
#
loop_
_entity.id
_entity.type
_entity.pdbx_description
1 polymer ?
#
loop_
_entity_poly.entity_id
_entity_poly.type
_entity_poly.pdbx_seq_one_letter_code
_entity_poly.pdbx_strand_id
1 'polypeptide(L)'
;MANGNGNEKQYLRFTRLNRVLHIVMIVSFMSLALTGMTLKFSYTPWAVILSHLFGGFESAGYIHRLAAVLMFGIFFAHIVDLVKTKKREQKSWRRMIFGPDSMMFNKKDLKDFAGSMKWFLGKGPRPGYGRWTYWEKFDYFAVFWGIFVIGSTGLMLWFPELFTNVVPGYFLNIATIIHSDEALLAVGFIFTVHFFNTHLRPEKFPMDIVVFTGRMSLEEFKHDKPAEYEALVKSGELEKYLVEPYQPIVIKAVRVFGWTALTVGFSIVIWIIYAMVFAYR
;
A
#
# COMPACT_ATOMS: atom_id res chain seq x y z
N MET A 1 20.61 8.32 -13.06
CA MET A 1 20.16 9.67 -12.70
C MET A 1 19.62 10.33 -13.95
N ALA A 2 18.30 10.38 -14.12
CA ALA A 2 17.69 11.16 -15.20
C ALA A 2 17.58 12.62 -14.72
N ASN A 3 18.51 13.46 -15.17
CA ASN A 3 18.35 14.91 -15.13
C ASN A 3 17.27 15.26 -16.16
N GLY A 4 16.00 15.16 -15.77
CA GLY A 4 14.89 15.64 -16.58
C GLY A 4 14.92 17.17 -16.59
N ASN A 5 15.05 17.75 -17.78
CA ASN A 5 14.75 19.16 -18.02
C ASN A 5 13.39 19.48 -17.36
N GLY A 6 13.36 20.45 -16.45
CA GLY A 6 12.15 20.82 -15.69
C GLY A 6 10.98 21.40 -16.51
N ASN A 7 11.05 21.31 -17.84
CA ASN A 7 10.08 21.83 -18.80
C ASN A 7 9.33 20.74 -19.59
N GLU A 8 9.64 19.45 -19.40
CA GLU A 8 8.88 18.39 -20.08
C GLU A 8 7.63 18.02 -19.27
N LYS A 9 6.48 18.03 -19.96
CA LYS A 9 5.20 17.61 -19.38
C LYS A 9 5.29 16.16 -18.88
N GLN A 10 4.63 15.90 -17.77
CA GLN A 10 4.56 14.60 -17.10
C GLN A 10 3.17 13.97 -17.28
N TYR A 11 3.11 12.65 -17.29
CA TYR A 11 1.86 11.91 -17.30
C TYR A 11 1.21 11.89 -15.90
N LEU A 12 -0.04 12.32 -15.81
CA LEU A 12 -0.85 12.26 -14.59
C LEU A 12 -1.41 10.85 -14.38
N ARG A 13 -0.69 10.04 -13.60
CA ARG A 13 -1.04 8.64 -13.27
C ARG A 13 -2.10 8.52 -12.18
N PHE A 14 -1.99 9.31 -11.11
CA PHE A 14 -2.88 9.24 -9.94
C PHE A 14 -3.62 10.55 -9.68
N THR A 15 -4.91 10.42 -9.38
CA THR A 15 -5.78 11.56 -9.03
C THR A 15 -5.41 12.15 -7.68
N ARG A 16 -5.91 13.36 -7.39
CA ARG A 16 -5.77 13.99 -6.06
C ARG A 16 -6.26 13.07 -4.93
N LEU A 17 -7.42 12.44 -5.13
CA LEU A 17 -8.01 11.56 -4.12
C LEU A 17 -7.09 10.36 -3.82
N ASN A 18 -6.58 9.68 -4.84
CA ASN A 18 -5.68 8.52 -4.67
C ASN A 18 -4.46 8.88 -3.83
N ARG A 19 -3.84 10.04 -4.10
CA ARG A 19 -2.64 10.51 -3.39
C ARG A 19 -2.95 10.82 -1.93
N VAL A 20 -4.08 11.49 -1.66
CA VAL A 20 -4.51 11.81 -0.29
C VAL A 20 -4.82 10.54 0.48
N LEU A 21 -5.64 9.63 -0.08
CA LEU A 21 -5.95 8.35 0.56
C LEU A 21 -4.68 7.57 0.88
N HIS A 22 -3.70 7.54 -0.03
CA HIS A 22 -2.43 6.86 0.21
C HIS A 22 -1.59 7.50 1.32
N ILE A 23 -1.48 8.84 1.37
CA ILE A 23 -0.74 9.52 2.45
C ILE A 23 -1.38 9.25 3.81
N VAL A 24 -2.71 9.36 3.90
CA VAL A 24 -3.43 9.08 5.16
C VAL A 24 -3.30 7.59 5.52
N MET A 25 -3.28 6.70 4.52
CA MET A 25 -3.07 5.26 4.71
C MET A 25 -1.69 4.97 5.29
N ILE A 26 -0.62 5.61 4.78
CA ILE A 26 0.72 5.48 5.35
C ILE A 26 0.71 5.92 6.80
N VAL A 27 0.19 7.11 7.11
CA VAL A 27 0.18 7.62 8.48
C VAL A 27 -0.59 6.68 9.41
N SER A 28 -1.79 6.26 9.01
CA SER A 28 -2.63 5.33 9.78
C SER A 28 -1.96 3.96 9.96
N PHE A 29 -1.42 3.37 8.89
CA PHE A 29 -0.74 2.07 8.95
C PHE A 29 0.52 2.12 9.82
N MET A 30 1.33 3.18 9.71
CA MET A 30 2.51 3.38 10.55
C MET A 30 2.13 3.49 12.03
N SER A 31 1.07 4.24 12.35
CA SER A 31 0.55 4.33 13.72
C SER A 31 0.05 2.98 14.24
N LEU A 32 -0.70 2.24 13.43
CA LEU A 32 -1.19 0.90 13.77
C LEU A 32 -0.03 -0.09 13.99
N ALA A 33 0.96 -0.09 13.10
CA ALA A 33 2.12 -0.95 13.20
C ALA A 33 2.96 -0.63 14.44
N LEU A 34 3.30 0.65 14.67
CA LEU A 34 4.09 1.06 15.83
C LEU A 34 3.38 0.72 17.14
N THR A 35 2.13 1.14 17.31
CA THR A 35 1.38 0.88 18.54
C THR A 35 1.07 -0.61 18.72
N GLY A 36 0.68 -1.31 17.66
CA GLY A 36 0.36 -2.74 17.70
C GLY A 36 1.58 -3.60 18.05
N MET A 37 2.73 -3.31 17.46
CA MET A 37 3.98 -4.02 17.78
C MET A 37 4.47 -3.69 19.20
N THR A 38 4.33 -2.44 19.65
CA THR A 38 4.59 -2.07 21.04
C THR A 38 3.71 -2.86 22.03
N LEU A 39 2.42 -3.03 21.72
CA LEU A 39 1.50 -3.81 22.57
C LEU A 39 1.81 -5.32 22.52
N LYS A 40 2.07 -5.88 21.33
CA LYS A 40 2.40 -7.30 21.14
C LYS A 40 3.69 -7.71 21.86
N PHE A 41 4.72 -6.88 21.78
CA PHE A 41 6.04 -7.15 22.34
C PHE A 41 6.31 -6.34 23.61
N SER A 42 5.26 -6.07 24.40
CA SER A 42 5.30 -5.21 25.60
C SER A 42 6.36 -5.61 26.63
N TYR A 43 6.78 -6.87 26.63
CA TYR A 43 7.85 -7.42 27.48
C TYR A 43 9.27 -7.10 26.99
N THR A 44 9.45 -6.46 25.82
CA THR A 44 10.77 -6.12 25.27
C THR A 44 11.18 -4.68 25.60
N PRO A 45 12.49 -4.41 25.81
CA PRO A 45 12.96 -3.06 26.16
C PRO A 45 12.59 -1.98 25.14
N TRP A 46 12.66 -2.29 23.84
CA TRP A 46 12.33 -1.32 22.79
C TRP A 46 10.83 -0.97 22.80
N ALA A 47 9.95 -1.93 23.11
CA ALA A 47 8.53 -1.68 23.20
C ALA A 47 8.20 -0.80 24.41
N VAL A 48 8.88 -0.99 25.54
CA VAL A 48 8.75 -0.11 26.72
C VAL A 48 9.20 1.32 26.38
N ILE A 49 10.31 1.50 25.66
CA ILE A 49 10.76 2.83 25.23
C ILE A 49 9.71 3.49 24.32
N LEU A 50 9.20 2.77 23.32
CA LEU A 50 8.17 3.29 22.42
C LEU A 50 6.87 3.60 23.17
N SER A 51 6.47 2.77 24.15
CA SER A 51 5.26 3.02 24.92
C SER A 51 5.38 4.34 25.69
N HIS A 52 6.55 4.67 26.25
CA HIS A 52 6.77 5.96 26.90
C HIS A 52 6.63 7.14 25.93
N LEU A 53 7.11 7.00 24.68
CA LEU A 53 6.91 8.03 23.64
C LEU A 53 5.42 8.23 23.30
N PHE A 54 4.61 7.18 23.42
CA PHE A 54 3.16 7.27 23.25
C PHE A 54 2.42 7.76 24.50
N GLY A 55 3.08 7.91 25.65
CA GLY A 55 2.43 8.25 26.92
C GLY A 55 1.94 7.04 27.73
N GLY A 56 2.53 5.87 27.49
CA GLY A 56 2.22 4.59 28.14
C GLY A 56 1.50 3.60 27.22
N PHE A 57 1.41 2.33 27.66
CA PHE A 57 0.74 1.27 26.91
C PHE A 57 -0.77 1.54 26.71
N GLU A 58 -1.43 2.14 27.70
CA GLU A 58 -2.84 2.52 27.57
C GLU A 58 -3.06 3.55 26.46
N SER A 59 -2.24 4.60 26.45
CA SER A 59 -2.25 5.62 25.40
C SER A 59 -1.94 5.02 24.02
N ALA A 60 -0.97 4.11 23.93
CA ALA A 60 -0.70 3.38 22.69
C ALA A 60 -1.95 2.62 22.20
N GLY A 61 -2.75 2.03 23.10
CA GLY A 61 -4.04 1.40 22.77
C GLY A 61 -5.10 2.39 22.26
N TYR A 62 -5.19 3.60 22.81
CA TYR A 62 -6.07 4.65 22.27
C TYR A 62 -5.63 5.13 20.89
N ILE A 63 -4.33 5.37 20.70
CA ILE A 63 -3.76 5.78 19.41
C ILE A 63 -4.00 4.69 18.37
N HIS A 64 -3.82 3.41 18.73
CA HIS A 64 -4.07 2.27 17.84
C HIS A 64 -5.52 2.27 17.34
N ARG A 65 -6.49 2.41 18.25
CA ARG A 65 -7.92 2.46 17.94
C ARG A 65 -8.30 3.66 17.08
N LEU A 66 -7.75 4.84 17.37
CA LEU A 66 -7.94 6.03 16.55
C LEU A 66 -7.39 5.83 15.12
N ALA A 67 -6.19 5.26 15.00
CA ALA A 67 -5.60 4.94 13.71
C ALA A 67 -6.41 3.89 12.94
N ALA A 68 -7.04 2.93 13.63
CA ALA A 68 -7.94 1.95 13.03
C ALA A 68 -9.21 2.61 12.47
N VAL A 69 -9.81 3.56 13.18
CA VAL A 69 -10.96 4.33 12.67
C VAL A 69 -10.59 5.09 11.41
N LEU A 70 -9.41 5.72 11.37
CA LEU A 70 -8.91 6.36 10.15
C LEU A 70 -8.72 5.36 9.01
N MET A 71 -8.17 4.17 9.27
CA MET A 71 -8.00 3.12 8.27
C MET A 71 -9.34 2.66 7.67
N PHE A 72 -10.35 2.42 8.52
CA PHE A 72 -11.70 2.11 8.06
C PHE A 72 -12.29 3.25 7.23
N GLY A 73 -12.10 4.50 7.65
CA GLY A 73 -12.54 5.67 6.89
C GLY A 73 -11.94 5.70 5.47
N ILE A 74 -10.64 5.42 5.34
CA ILE A 74 -9.96 5.31 4.03
C ILE A 74 -10.55 4.18 3.20
N PHE A 75 -10.74 3.00 3.81
CA PHE A 75 -11.32 1.84 3.14
C PHE A 75 -12.71 2.17 2.57
N PHE A 76 -13.61 2.72 3.39
CA PHE A 76 -14.95 3.11 2.93
C PHE A 76 -14.91 4.23 1.89
N ALA A 77 -14.06 5.25 2.06
CA ALA A 77 -13.89 6.31 1.07
C ALA A 77 -13.45 5.76 -0.29
N HIS A 78 -12.56 4.77 -0.29
CA HIS A 78 -12.11 4.09 -1.50
C HIS A 78 -13.21 3.23 -2.15
N ILE A 79 -13.98 2.46 -1.36
CA ILE A 79 -15.16 1.75 -1.88
C ILE A 79 -16.16 2.71 -2.53
N VAL A 80 -16.43 3.85 -1.89
CA VAL A 80 -17.31 4.89 -2.43
C VAL A 80 -16.74 5.47 -3.73
N ASP A 81 -15.43 5.70 -3.81
CA ASP A 81 -14.79 6.16 -5.06
C ASP A 81 -14.92 5.14 -6.20
N LEU A 82 -14.74 3.84 -5.92
CA LEU A 82 -14.95 2.78 -6.90
C LEU A 82 -16.39 2.76 -7.43
N VAL A 83 -17.39 2.91 -6.55
CA VAL A 83 -18.81 2.98 -6.93
C VAL A 83 -19.08 4.23 -7.76
N LYS A 84 -18.55 5.39 -7.38
CA LYS A 84 -18.69 6.65 -8.12
C LYS A 84 -18.03 6.57 -9.50
N THR A 85 -16.83 6.00 -9.57
CA THR A 85 -16.09 5.77 -10.82
C THR A 85 -16.86 4.84 -11.76
N LYS A 86 -17.41 3.74 -11.23
CA LYS A 86 -18.27 2.83 -11.99
C LYS A 86 -19.49 3.56 -12.59
N LYS A 87 -20.16 4.41 -11.81
CA LYS A 87 -21.30 5.22 -12.28
C LYS A 87 -20.89 6.25 -13.33
N ARG A 88 -19.83 7.01 -13.10
CA ARG A 88 -19.30 8.05 -14.01
C ARG A 88 -18.90 7.48 -15.37
N GLU A 89 -18.26 6.31 -15.36
CA GLU A 89 -17.77 5.65 -16.57
C GLU A 89 -18.78 4.66 -17.17
N GLN A 90 -19.98 4.57 -16.60
CA GLN A 90 -21.06 3.68 -17.03
C GLN A 90 -20.61 2.21 -17.20
N LYS A 91 -19.63 1.77 -16.41
CA LYS A 91 -19.06 0.42 -16.50
C LYS A 91 -20.00 -0.61 -15.85
N SER A 92 -20.09 -1.80 -16.44
CA SER A 92 -20.68 -2.95 -15.75
C SER A 92 -19.77 -3.43 -14.61
N TRP A 93 -20.33 -4.06 -13.58
CA TRP A 93 -19.52 -4.65 -12.49
C TRP A 93 -18.50 -5.67 -13.02
N ARG A 94 -18.88 -6.44 -14.04
CA ARG A 94 -17.97 -7.38 -14.72
C ARG A 94 -16.78 -6.65 -15.35
N ARG A 95 -16.98 -5.49 -15.99
CA ARG A 95 -15.89 -4.69 -16.56
C ARG A 95 -15.05 -4.02 -15.48
N MET A 96 -15.66 -3.60 -14.37
CA MET A 96 -14.93 -3.01 -13.25
C MET A 96 -14.00 -4.03 -12.56
N ILE A 97 -14.45 -5.28 -12.43
CA ILE A 97 -13.72 -6.35 -11.76
C ILE A 97 -12.76 -7.07 -12.71
N PHE A 98 -13.15 -7.38 -13.95
CA PHE A 98 -12.33 -8.20 -14.85
C PHE A 98 -11.77 -7.43 -16.06
N GLY A 99 -11.93 -6.10 -16.07
CA GLY A 99 -11.39 -5.25 -17.13
C GLY A 99 -9.86 -5.15 -17.12
N PRO A 100 -9.29 -4.64 -18.21
CA PRO A 100 -7.84 -4.43 -18.32
C PRO A 100 -7.31 -3.42 -17.29
N ASP A 101 -8.12 -2.43 -16.91
CA ASP A 101 -7.77 -1.40 -15.93
C ASP A 101 -8.18 -1.75 -14.49
N SER A 102 -8.67 -2.98 -14.28
CA SER A 102 -9.09 -3.46 -12.96
C SER A 102 -7.88 -3.72 -12.05
N MET A 103 -8.05 -3.43 -10.76
CA MET A 103 -7.12 -3.84 -9.70
C MET A 103 -7.25 -5.31 -9.33
N MET A 104 -8.28 -6.02 -9.81
CA MET A 104 -8.43 -7.46 -9.58
C MET A 104 -7.67 -8.27 -10.62
N PHE A 105 -7.28 -9.47 -10.22
CA PHE A 105 -6.58 -10.42 -11.07
C PHE A 105 -7.46 -10.88 -12.25
N ASN A 106 -6.83 -10.99 -13.42
CA ASN A 106 -7.42 -11.45 -14.66
C ASN A 106 -6.40 -12.27 -15.48
N LYS A 107 -6.82 -12.79 -16.63
CA LYS A 107 -5.97 -13.67 -17.47
C LYS A 107 -4.67 -13.01 -17.95
N LYS A 108 -4.65 -11.68 -18.11
CA LYS A 108 -3.43 -10.95 -18.49
C LYS A 108 -2.39 -11.02 -17.38
N ASP A 109 -2.78 -11.01 -16.11
CA ASP A 109 -1.83 -11.08 -15.00
C ASP A 109 -1.02 -12.38 -15.01
N LEU A 110 -1.67 -13.51 -15.33
CA LEU A 110 -0.98 -14.80 -15.49
C LEU A 110 -0.03 -14.79 -16.70
N LYS A 111 -0.46 -14.19 -17.82
CA LYS A 111 0.38 -14.04 -19.02
C LYS A 111 1.60 -13.16 -18.74
N ASP A 112 1.40 -12.05 -18.04
CA ASP A 112 2.43 -11.10 -17.67
C ASP A 112 3.40 -11.75 -16.67
N PHE A 113 2.93 -12.49 -15.67
CA PHE A 113 3.77 -13.25 -14.75
C PHE A 113 4.65 -14.27 -15.48
N ALA A 114 4.06 -15.12 -16.32
CA ALA A 114 4.82 -16.10 -17.11
C ALA A 114 5.82 -15.41 -18.06
N GLY A 115 5.44 -14.27 -18.63
CA GLY A 115 6.32 -13.44 -19.44
C GLY A 115 7.48 -12.86 -18.63
N SER A 116 7.25 -12.36 -17.41
CA SER A 116 8.29 -11.86 -16.52
C SER A 116 9.27 -12.97 -16.18
N MET A 117 8.80 -14.18 -15.87
CA MET A 117 9.68 -15.32 -15.60
C MET A 117 10.56 -15.66 -16.80
N LYS A 118 10.02 -15.65 -18.03
CA LYS A 118 10.82 -15.84 -19.24
C LYS A 118 11.84 -14.73 -19.43
N TRP A 119 11.44 -13.47 -19.23
CA TRP A 119 12.31 -12.31 -19.35
C TRP A 119 13.48 -12.35 -18.35
N PHE A 120 13.19 -12.66 -17.08
CA PHE A 120 14.22 -12.81 -16.04
C PHE A 120 15.22 -13.93 -16.36
N LEU A 121 14.77 -15.00 -17.02
CA LEU A 121 15.63 -16.08 -17.49
C LEU A 121 16.32 -15.79 -18.85
N GLY A 122 16.17 -14.59 -19.41
CA GLY A 122 16.72 -14.22 -20.72
C GLY A 122 16.04 -14.91 -21.91
N LYS A 123 14.89 -15.55 -21.71
CA LYS A 123 14.16 -16.36 -22.70
C LYS A 123 13.02 -15.60 -23.40
N GLY A 124 12.98 -14.27 -23.29
CA GLY A 124 11.96 -13.45 -23.94
C GLY A 124 12.09 -11.96 -23.59
N PRO A 125 11.34 -11.10 -24.29
CA PRO A 125 11.32 -9.67 -24.00
C PRO A 125 10.57 -9.36 -22.70
N ARG A 126 10.82 -8.19 -22.12
CA ARG A 126 10.05 -7.64 -21.00
C ARG A 126 8.55 -7.58 -21.38
N PRO A 127 7.63 -8.08 -20.55
CA PRO A 127 6.20 -8.02 -20.86
C PRO A 127 5.70 -6.59 -21.07
N GLY A 128 4.78 -6.43 -22.02
CA GLY A 128 4.03 -5.18 -22.21
C GLY A 128 3.03 -4.97 -21.08
N TYR A 129 3.50 -4.50 -19.93
CA TYR A 129 2.66 -4.24 -18.76
C TYR A 129 1.62 -3.16 -19.08
N GLY A 130 0.39 -3.38 -18.58
CA GLY A 130 -0.70 -2.41 -18.69
C GLY A 130 -0.67 -1.39 -17.56
N ARG A 131 -1.83 -0.76 -17.32
CA ARG A 131 -2.00 0.24 -16.25
C ARG A 131 -1.53 -0.28 -14.89
N TRP A 132 -1.88 -1.52 -14.58
CA TRP A 132 -1.48 -2.23 -13.37
C TRP A 132 -0.67 -3.46 -13.71
N THR A 133 0.45 -3.65 -13.03
CA THR A 133 1.21 -4.90 -13.07
C THR A 133 0.60 -5.91 -12.10
N TYR A 134 0.86 -7.20 -12.31
CA TYR A 134 0.32 -8.24 -11.43
C TYR A 134 0.78 -8.08 -9.96
N TRP A 135 1.99 -7.57 -9.72
CA TRP A 135 2.48 -7.31 -8.36
C TRP A 135 1.82 -6.06 -7.73
N GLU A 136 1.50 -5.02 -8.50
CA GLU A 136 0.74 -3.86 -7.97
C GLU A 136 -0.67 -4.29 -7.55
N LYS A 137 -1.28 -5.21 -8.31
CA LYS A 137 -2.57 -5.81 -7.95
C LYS A 137 -2.47 -6.72 -6.73
N PHE A 138 -1.36 -7.44 -6.60
CA PHE A 138 -1.09 -8.25 -5.41
C PHE A 138 -0.94 -7.39 -4.17
N ASP A 139 -0.17 -6.29 -4.22
CA ASP A 139 -0.04 -5.32 -3.13
C ASP A 139 -1.42 -4.77 -2.73
N TYR A 140 -2.24 -4.38 -3.71
CA TYR A 140 -3.60 -3.91 -3.48
C TYR A 140 -4.49 -4.95 -2.82
N PHE A 141 -4.46 -6.19 -3.30
CA PHE A 141 -5.23 -7.30 -2.75
C PHE A 141 -4.79 -7.63 -1.33
N ALA A 142 -3.48 -7.69 -1.07
CA ALA A 142 -2.91 -7.98 0.25
C ALA A 142 -3.36 -6.95 1.29
N VAL A 143 -3.36 -5.66 0.95
CA VAL A 143 -3.87 -4.60 1.84
C VAL A 143 -5.38 -4.74 2.07
N PHE A 144 -6.16 -4.99 1.02
CA PHE A 144 -7.61 -5.20 1.13
C PHE A 144 -7.95 -6.38 2.04
N TRP A 145 -7.24 -7.50 1.87
CA TRP A 145 -7.35 -8.68 2.72
C TRP A 145 -6.98 -8.35 4.18
N GLY A 146 -5.83 -7.69 4.38
CA GLY A 146 -5.36 -7.31 5.71
C GLY A 146 -6.37 -6.43 6.45
N ILE A 147 -6.93 -5.41 5.80
CA ILE A 147 -7.96 -4.55 6.41
C ILE A 147 -9.20 -5.37 6.79
N PHE A 148 -9.62 -6.31 5.94
CA PHE A 148 -10.77 -7.15 6.25
C PHE A 148 -10.51 -8.07 7.46
N VAL A 149 -9.40 -8.82 7.46
CA VAL A 149 -9.10 -9.82 8.50
C VAL A 149 -8.67 -9.16 9.81
N ILE A 150 -7.67 -8.29 9.78
CA ILE A 150 -7.18 -7.57 10.96
C ILE A 150 -8.27 -6.63 11.47
N GLY A 151 -8.99 -5.95 10.58
CA GLY A 151 -10.07 -5.04 10.97
C GLY A 151 -11.24 -5.75 11.64
N SER A 152 -11.73 -6.86 11.06
CA SER A 152 -12.85 -7.61 11.65
C SER A 152 -12.49 -8.24 13.00
N THR A 153 -11.31 -8.85 13.11
CA THR A 153 -10.81 -9.38 14.39
C THR A 153 -10.54 -8.27 15.39
N GLY A 154 -10.03 -7.12 14.97
CA GLY A 154 -9.80 -5.97 15.83
C GLY A 154 -11.10 -5.36 16.37
N LEU A 155 -12.15 -5.30 15.56
CA LEU A 155 -13.49 -4.90 16.01
C LEU A 155 -14.05 -5.89 17.03
N MET A 156 -13.84 -7.19 16.83
CA MET A 156 -14.23 -8.21 17.80
C MET A 156 -13.52 -8.05 19.15
N LEU A 157 -12.23 -7.74 19.13
CA LEU A 157 -11.43 -7.48 20.34
C LEU A 157 -11.75 -6.14 21.00
N TRP A 158 -12.18 -5.14 20.22
CA TRP A 158 -12.56 -3.83 20.74
C TRP A 158 -13.96 -3.87 21.38
N PHE A 159 -14.91 -4.59 20.79
CA PHE A 159 -16.28 -4.69 21.30
C PHE A 159 -16.65 -6.13 21.70
N PRO A 160 -15.92 -6.77 22.63
CA PRO A 160 -16.06 -8.20 22.90
C PRO A 160 -17.48 -8.58 23.33
N GLU A 161 -18.11 -7.78 24.20
CA GLU A 161 -19.49 -8.00 24.67
C GLU A 161 -20.53 -7.99 23.54
N LEU A 162 -20.34 -7.13 22.53
CA LEU A 162 -21.25 -7.06 21.38
C LEU A 162 -21.17 -8.37 20.57
N PHE A 163 -19.95 -8.85 20.31
CA PHE A 163 -19.73 -10.03 19.48
C PHE A 163 -20.03 -11.34 20.21
N THR A 164 -19.79 -11.44 21.53
CA THR A 164 -20.08 -12.66 22.29
C THR A 164 -21.57 -12.94 22.47
N ASN A 165 -22.44 -11.98 22.14
CA ASN A 165 -23.88 -12.24 22.00
C ASN A 165 -24.22 -13.08 20.75
N VAL A 166 -23.31 -13.15 19.77
CA VAL A 166 -23.53 -13.82 18.48
C VAL A 166 -22.60 -15.01 18.29
N VAL A 167 -21.37 -14.93 18.80
CA VAL A 167 -20.36 -16.01 18.69
C VAL A 167 -19.90 -16.50 20.07
N PRO A 168 -19.53 -17.78 20.22
CA PRO A 168 -18.98 -18.29 21.47
C PRO A 168 -17.73 -17.54 21.94
N GLY A 169 -17.52 -17.42 23.25
CA GLY A 169 -16.40 -16.67 23.84
C GLY A 169 -15.00 -17.12 23.38
N TYR A 170 -14.81 -18.40 23.01
CA TYR A 170 -13.52 -18.88 22.51
C TYR A 170 -13.11 -18.21 21.18
N PHE A 171 -14.06 -17.62 20.42
CA PHE A 171 -13.74 -16.86 19.22
C PHE A 171 -12.89 -15.62 19.52
N LEU A 172 -12.93 -15.06 20.74
CA LEU A 172 -12.05 -13.95 21.11
C LEU A 172 -10.57 -14.38 21.14
N ASN A 173 -10.29 -15.63 21.56
CA ASN A 173 -8.94 -16.18 21.53
C ASN A 173 -8.46 -16.37 20.08
N ILE A 174 -9.34 -16.90 19.22
CA ILE A 174 -9.06 -17.05 17.79
C ILE A 174 -8.81 -15.67 17.15
N ALA A 175 -9.67 -14.70 17.42
CA ALA A 175 -9.52 -13.33 16.94
C ALA A 175 -8.20 -12.70 17.41
N THR A 176 -7.78 -12.96 18.65
CA THR A 176 -6.50 -12.47 19.18
C THR A 176 -5.32 -13.04 18.39
N ILE A 177 -5.31 -14.34 18.13
CA ILE A 177 -4.25 -15.00 17.33
C ILE A 177 -4.24 -14.45 15.91
N ILE A 178 -5.39 -14.47 15.22
CA ILE A 178 -5.51 -14.00 13.84
C ILE A 178 -5.10 -12.53 13.74
N HIS A 179 -5.62 -11.66 14.61
CA HIS A 179 -5.29 -10.23 14.59
C HIS A 179 -3.78 -10.00 14.77
N SER A 180 -3.18 -10.71 15.73
CA SER A 180 -1.77 -10.56 16.09
C SER A 180 -0.81 -11.08 15.01
N ASP A 181 -1.14 -12.20 14.38
CA ASP A 181 -0.27 -12.84 13.39
C ASP A 181 -0.46 -12.23 12.00
N GLU A 182 -1.70 -11.95 11.59
CA GLU A 182 -1.95 -11.22 10.35
C GLU A 182 -1.39 -9.79 10.41
N ALA A 183 -1.39 -9.13 11.57
CA ALA A 183 -0.71 -7.84 11.73
C ALA A 183 0.81 -7.96 11.51
N LEU A 184 1.44 -9.05 12.01
CA LEU A 184 2.86 -9.31 11.77
C LEU A 184 3.14 -9.54 10.29
N LEU A 185 2.31 -10.35 9.63
CA LEU A 185 2.40 -10.62 8.19
C LEU A 185 2.19 -9.34 7.37
N ALA A 186 1.21 -8.50 7.73
CA ALA A 186 0.95 -7.24 7.05
C ALA A 186 2.12 -6.26 7.18
N VAL A 187 2.67 -6.09 8.39
CA VAL A 187 3.86 -5.26 8.63
C VAL A 187 5.06 -5.78 7.85
N GLY A 188 5.30 -7.09 7.92
CA GLY A 188 6.36 -7.74 7.16
C GLY A 188 6.21 -7.52 5.66
N PHE A 189 5.01 -7.79 5.11
CA PHE A 189 4.72 -7.62 3.69
C PHE A 189 4.91 -6.17 3.22
N ILE A 190 4.37 -5.19 3.95
CA ILE A 190 4.43 -3.79 3.55
C ILE A 190 5.86 -3.26 3.58
N PHE A 191 6.61 -3.52 4.66
CA PHE A 191 7.96 -2.96 4.80
C PHE A 191 9.04 -3.75 4.06
N THR A 192 8.76 -4.98 3.62
CA THR A 192 9.70 -5.75 2.80
C THR A 192 9.27 -5.78 1.33
N VAL A 193 8.18 -6.46 1.00
CA VAL A 193 7.77 -6.72 -0.38
C VAL A 193 7.29 -5.44 -1.05
N HIS A 194 6.34 -4.73 -0.44
CA HIS A 194 5.79 -3.51 -1.05
C HIS A 194 6.87 -2.43 -1.19
N PHE A 195 7.61 -2.11 -0.12
CA PHE A 195 8.70 -1.12 -0.19
C PHE A 195 9.82 -1.52 -1.15
N PHE A 196 10.16 -2.81 -1.25
CA PHE A 196 11.12 -3.26 -2.25
C PHE A 196 10.60 -3.02 -3.67
N ASN A 197 9.36 -3.44 -3.93
CA ASN A 197 8.71 -3.25 -5.22
C ASN A 197 8.62 -1.77 -5.58
N THR A 198 8.34 -0.87 -4.65
CA THR A 198 8.13 0.54 -4.97
C THR A 198 9.41 1.37 -4.93
N HIS A 199 10.38 1.06 -4.06
CA HIS A 199 11.52 1.95 -3.82
C HIS A 199 12.88 1.35 -4.15
N LEU A 200 13.03 0.03 -4.08
CA LEU A 200 14.34 -0.62 -4.21
C LEU A 200 14.56 -1.30 -5.58
N ARG A 201 13.54 -1.37 -6.44
CA ARG A 201 13.76 -1.78 -7.84
C ARG A 201 14.75 -0.84 -8.53
N PRO A 202 15.71 -1.35 -9.33
CA PRO A 202 16.72 -0.52 -9.99
C PRO A 202 16.16 0.68 -10.75
N GLU A 203 14.99 0.53 -11.38
CA GLU A 203 14.34 1.59 -12.17
C GLU A 203 13.68 2.68 -11.31
N LYS A 204 13.39 2.39 -10.04
CA LYS A 204 12.75 3.30 -9.10
C LYS A 204 13.69 3.82 -8.01
N PHE A 205 14.88 3.23 -7.90
CA PHE A 205 15.85 3.59 -6.88
C PHE A 205 16.25 5.08 -7.03
N PRO A 206 16.33 5.82 -5.91
CA PRO A 206 16.21 5.35 -4.54
C PRO A 206 14.79 5.38 -3.95
N MET A 207 13.82 5.96 -4.66
CA MET A 207 12.44 6.08 -4.20
C MET A 207 11.49 6.45 -5.34
N ASP A 208 10.48 5.62 -5.61
CA ASP A 208 9.33 6.04 -6.40
C ASP A 208 8.47 7.06 -5.64
N ILE A 209 8.28 8.24 -6.24
CA ILE A 209 7.46 9.33 -5.69
C ILE A 209 6.12 9.50 -6.42
N VAL A 210 5.85 8.70 -7.45
CA VAL A 210 4.69 8.83 -8.34
C VAL A 210 3.39 8.69 -7.56
N VAL A 211 3.32 7.86 -6.51
CA VAL A 211 2.11 7.74 -5.69
C VAL A 211 1.80 9.01 -4.88
N PHE A 212 2.81 9.83 -4.58
CA PHE A 212 2.66 11.08 -3.83
C PHE A 212 2.41 12.28 -4.76
N THR A 213 3.15 12.34 -5.87
CA THR A 213 3.02 13.42 -6.87
C THR A 213 1.87 13.14 -7.83
N GLY A 214 1.50 11.89 -8.06
CA GLY A 214 0.62 11.46 -9.14
C GLY A 214 1.21 11.62 -10.53
N ARG A 215 2.49 12.01 -10.65
CA ARG A 215 3.11 12.40 -11.91
C ARG A 215 4.28 11.49 -12.22
N MET A 216 4.36 11.04 -13.47
CA MET A 216 5.38 10.14 -14.01
C MET A 216 6.00 10.77 -15.25
N SER A 217 7.31 10.66 -15.44
CA SER A 217 7.91 11.16 -16.69
C SER A 217 7.40 10.37 -17.90
N LEU A 218 7.35 10.99 -19.08
CA LEU A 218 6.88 10.30 -20.28
C LEU A 218 7.73 9.08 -20.64
N GLU A 219 9.05 9.18 -20.48
CA GLU A 219 9.98 8.07 -20.73
C GLU A 219 9.74 6.91 -19.76
N GLU A 220 9.57 7.20 -18.47
CA GLU A 220 9.21 6.20 -17.46
C GLU A 220 7.85 5.56 -17.76
N PHE A 221 6.86 6.35 -18.20
CA PHE A 221 5.54 5.83 -18.53
C PHE A 221 5.57 4.86 -19.72
N LYS A 222 6.30 5.21 -20.79
CA LYS A 222 6.51 4.33 -21.96
C LYS A 222 7.20 3.02 -21.55
N HIS A 223 8.21 3.10 -20.69
CA HIS A 223 9.00 1.94 -20.29
C HIS A 223 8.27 1.03 -19.29
N ASP A 224 7.60 1.61 -18.30
CA ASP A 224 6.99 0.84 -17.21
C ASP A 224 5.56 0.39 -17.52
N LYS A 225 4.82 1.15 -18.35
CA LYS A 225 3.41 0.91 -18.68
C LYS A 225 3.17 1.00 -20.19
N PRO A 226 3.94 0.27 -21.02
CA PRO A 226 3.91 0.43 -22.48
C PRO A 226 2.52 0.21 -23.08
N ALA A 227 1.76 -0.78 -22.58
CA ALA A 227 0.44 -1.06 -23.14
C ALA A 227 -0.60 0.02 -22.77
N GLU A 228 -0.43 0.74 -21.65
CA GLU A 228 -1.27 1.89 -21.32
C GLU A 228 -0.90 3.10 -22.18
N TYR A 229 0.40 3.34 -22.38
CA TYR A 229 0.90 4.40 -23.25
C TYR A 229 0.41 4.22 -24.69
N GLU A 230 0.60 3.04 -25.28
CA GLU A 230 0.17 2.72 -26.65
C GLU A 230 -1.35 2.89 -26.83
N ALA A 231 -2.14 2.49 -25.83
CA ALA A 231 -3.59 2.66 -25.87
C ALA A 231 -4.00 4.13 -25.89
N LEU A 232 -3.36 4.98 -25.08
CA LEU A 232 -3.63 6.42 -25.03
C LEU A 232 -3.18 7.17 -26.29
N VAL A 233 -2.04 6.77 -26.87
CA VAL A 233 -1.59 7.32 -28.16
C VAL A 233 -2.57 6.95 -29.26
N LYS A 234 -2.98 5.67 -29.32
CA LYS A 234 -3.93 5.18 -30.33
C LYS A 234 -5.32 5.83 -30.20
N SER A 235 -5.77 6.15 -28.99
CA SER A 235 -7.05 6.84 -28.78
C SER A 235 -6.98 8.36 -28.96
N GLY A 236 -5.78 8.95 -29.09
CA GLY A 236 -5.59 10.40 -29.17
C GLY A 236 -5.92 11.12 -27.86
N GLU A 237 -5.78 10.45 -26.71
CA GLU A 237 -6.14 11.00 -25.40
C GLU A 237 -4.94 11.33 -24.52
N LEU A 238 -3.71 11.05 -24.97
CA LEU A 238 -2.49 11.24 -24.19
C LEU A 238 -2.37 12.68 -23.65
N GLU A 239 -2.65 13.67 -24.49
CA GLU A 239 -2.54 15.10 -24.19
C GLU A 239 -3.42 15.52 -23.01
N LYS A 240 -4.57 14.85 -22.80
CA LYS A 240 -5.48 15.12 -21.68
C LYS A 240 -4.85 14.81 -20.31
N TYR A 241 -3.84 13.94 -20.30
CA TYR A 241 -3.13 13.50 -19.09
C TYR A 241 -1.77 14.16 -18.91
N LEU A 242 -1.34 15.02 -19.83
CA LEU A 242 -0.05 15.72 -19.73
C LEU A 242 -0.19 16.95 -18.84
N VAL A 243 0.58 16.98 -17.75
CA VAL A 243 0.58 18.05 -16.76
C VAL A 243 2.00 18.55 -16.50
N GLU A 244 2.12 19.81 -16.08
CA GLU A 244 3.41 20.36 -15.68
C GLU A 244 4.03 19.59 -14.50
N PRO A 245 5.37 19.49 -14.39
CA PRO A 245 6.04 18.89 -13.25
C PRO A 245 5.80 19.69 -11.95
N TYR A 246 6.04 19.05 -10.80
CA TYR A 246 5.94 19.76 -9.51
C TYR A 246 7.20 20.58 -9.27
N GLN A 247 7.03 21.69 -8.53
CA GLN A 247 8.17 22.50 -8.11
C GLN A 247 9.17 21.64 -7.30
N PRO A 248 10.49 21.89 -7.43
CA PRO A 248 11.52 21.11 -6.73
C PRO A 248 11.32 21.02 -5.21
N ILE A 249 10.78 22.06 -4.58
CA ILE A 249 10.50 22.07 -3.14
C ILE A 249 9.46 21.02 -2.73
N VAL A 250 8.42 20.81 -3.55
CA VAL A 250 7.38 19.79 -3.30
C VAL A 250 7.99 18.40 -3.42
N ILE A 251 8.81 18.19 -4.45
CA ILE A 251 9.53 16.93 -4.66
C ILE A 251 10.46 16.62 -3.47
N LYS A 252 11.18 17.62 -2.97
CA LYS A 252 12.04 17.48 -1.79
C LYS A 252 11.23 17.10 -0.55
N ALA A 253 10.12 17.77 -0.29
CA ALA A 253 9.25 17.48 0.86
C ALA A 253 8.69 16.05 0.80
N VAL A 254 8.21 15.61 -0.36
CA VAL A 254 7.72 14.25 -0.58
C VAL A 254 8.81 13.21 -0.33
N ARG A 255 10.04 13.45 -0.81
CA ARG A 255 11.17 12.54 -0.57
C ARG A 255 11.52 12.46 0.91
N VAL A 256 11.56 13.58 1.62
CA VAL A 256 11.79 13.58 3.07
C VAL A 256 10.74 12.74 3.79
N PHE A 257 9.46 12.97 3.49
CA PHE A 257 8.36 12.17 4.05
C PHE A 257 8.52 10.67 3.75
N GLY A 258 8.76 10.31 2.49
CA GLY A 258 8.94 8.92 2.07
C GLY A 258 10.13 8.26 2.75
N TRP A 259 11.26 8.95 2.90
CA TRP A 259 12.46 8.43 3.57
C TRP A 259 12.25 8.24 5.07
N THR A 260 11.51 9.15 5.71
CA THR A 260 11.13 8.99 7.11
C THR A 260 10.26 7.75 7.28
N ALA A 261 9.21 7.60 6.48
CA ALA A 261 8.33 6.43 6.54
C ALA A 261 9.10 5.12 6.27
N LEU A 262 9.98 5.12 5.27
CA LEU A 262 10.80 3.96 4.90
C LEU A 262 11.78 3.57 6.01
N THR A 263 12.49 4.54 6.58
CA THR A 263 13.44 4.30 7.69
C THR A 263 12.73 3.75 8.92
N VAL A 264 11.59 4.35 9.30
CA VAL A 264 10.82 3.88 10.45
C VAL A 264 10.26 2.47 10.17
N GLY A 265 9.74 2.21 8.97
CA GLY A 265 9.23 0.91 8.57
C GLY A 265 10.29 -0.20 8.65
N PHE A 266 11.47 0.02 8.09
CA PHE A 266 12.58 -0.94 8.21
C PHE A 266 13.05 -1.14 9.65
N SER A 267 13.06 -0.07 10.46
CA SER A 267 13.41 -0.18 11.89
C SER A 267 12.44 -1.09 12.64
N ILE A 268 11.13 -0.98 12.36
CA ILE A 268 10.10 -1.86 12.93
C ILE A 268 10.36 -3.32 12.55
N VAL A 269 10.69 -3.61 11.29
CA VAL A 269 11.00 -4.98 10.85
C VAL A 269 12.20 -5.54 11.62
N ILE A 270 13.27 -4.76 11.78
CA ILE A 270 14.46 -5.17 12.55
C ILE A 270 14.09 -5.48 14.00
N TRP A 271 13.28 -4.64 14.65
CA TRP A 271 12.82 -4.86 16.02
C TRP A 271 11.92 -6.09 16.15
N ILE A 272 11.05 -6.34 15.17
CA ILE A 272 10.23 -7.55 15.12
C ILE A 272 11.13 -8.79 15.03
N ILE A 273 12.09 -8.81 14.10
CA ILE A 273 13.00 -9.94 13.95
C ILE A 273 13.79 -10.17 15.24
N TYR A 274 14.32 -9.10 15.85
CA TYR A 274 15.00 -9.19 17.13
C TYR A 274 14.10 -9.79 18.21
N ALA A 275 12.87 -9.29 18.34
CA ALA A 275 11.92 -9.78 19.33
C ALA A 275 11.58 -11.26 19.10
N MET A 276 11.31 -11.66 17.86
CA MET A 276 10.95 -13.04 17.49
C MET A 276 12.09 -14.04 17.70
N VAL A 277 13.35 -13.64 17.46
CA VAL A 277 14.50 -14.55 17.54
C VAL A 277 15.09 -14.61 18.95
N PHE A 278 15.15 -13.49 19.66
CA PHE A 278 15.92 -13.38 20.91
C PHE A 278 15.07 -13.15 22.16
N ALA A 279 13.83 -12.67 22.02
CA ALA A 279 12.99 -12.32 23.17
C ALA A 279 11.70 -13.14 23.26
N TYR A 280 11.23 -13.74 22.17
CA TYR A 280 10.02 -14.55 22.12
C TYR A 280 10.26 -15.85 22.89
N ARG A 281 9.42 -16.08 23.90
CA ARG A 281 9.45 -17.25 24.80
C ARG A 281 8.12 -17.96 24.73
#